data_AF-A0A401SXM4-F1
#
_entry.id   AF-A0A401SXM4-F1
#
_cell.length_a   1.000
_cell.length_b   1.000
_cell.length_c   1.000
_cell.angle_alpha   90.00
_cell.angle_beta   90.00
_cell.angle_gamma   90.00
#
_symmetry.space_group_name_H-M   'P 1'
#
loop_
_entity.id
_entity.type
_entity.pdbx_description
1 polymer ?
#
loop_
_entity_poly.entity_id
_entity_poly.type
_entity_poly.pdbx_seq_one_letter_code
_entity_poly.pdbx_strand_id
1 'polypeptide(L)'
;MASAVNGEGCLVGVGTLGFSCDDAVGPNLYSGESTRAPVNQRWQEAVVEKPSEEILTQEEDEAGDDSIKIVIHQMDAKDEDEVGEEEMMDLGAKAHTPEFLDYDEPSEVEVEVEKQEELERLNNRNEKLRVKLREVKVHYNMARGAIISINRKWSQAEAELRKKDAEMERVQKELKDRCNQLHDMSNKLVAELQSGQMVNNEEIVKLKTEINKLQLHITAEDVRKRHLQAEFDKAIFQGEVMQRDLQDLQIALKFTGTRLERFISKIVQAVYTAPGIVQPTTQITDEDTLEMFQTILDDRLTFHRMLTESGIPVPPLFGTIFNPETSCLSSKQCLLNPVPDPANF
;
A
#
# COMPACT_ATOMS: atom_id res chain seq x y z
N MET A 1 -60.32 8.90 -20.31
CA MET A 1 -60.19 8.54 -21.74
C MET A 1 -58.81 7.93 -21.90
N ALA A 2 -58.73 6.61 -21.76
CA ALA A 2 -58.65 5.63 -22.87
C ALA A 2 -57.17 5.46 -23.28
N SER A 3 -56.46 4.40 -22.94
CA SER A 3 -56.55 2.97 -23.35
C SER A 3 -55.15 2.68 -23.96
N ALA A 4 -54.36 1.76 -23.39
CA ALA A 4 -54.32 0.33 -23.72
C ALA A 4 -53.76 0.09 -25.16
N VAL A 5 -52.88 -0.86 -25.47
CA VAL A 5 -53.04 -2.32 -25.46
C VAL A 5 -51.77 -2.94 -26.14
N ASN A 6 -51.27 -4.07 -25.59
CA ASN A 6 -50.56 -5.26 -26.17
C ASN A 6 -49.36 -5.12 -27.16
N GLY A 7 -48.44 -6.08 -27.27
CA GLY A 7 -48.29 -7.41 -26.64
C GLY A 7 -47.25 -8.29 -27.39
N GLU A 8 -47.08 -9.52 -26.87
CA GLU A 8 -46.53 -10.75 -27.50
C GLU A 8 -45.00 -10.80 -27.78
N GLY A 9 -44.26 -11.90 -27.56
CA GLY A 9 -44.51 -13.31 -27.22
C GLY A 9 -43.21 -13.99 -26.72
N CYS A 10 -43.27 -14.96 -25.81
CA CYS A 10 -43.30 -16.42 -26.02
C CYS A 10 -41.98 -17.08 -26.52
N LEU A 11 -41.40 -17.96 -25.68
CA LEU A 11 -40.86 -19.32 -25.95
C LEU A 11 -39.98 -19.74 -24.74
N VAL A 12 -40.49 -20.52 -23.77
CA VAL A 12 -40.47 -21.99 -23.66
C VAL A 12 -39.07 -22.61 -23.70
N GLY A 13 -38.67 -23.25 -22.59
CA GLY A 13 -37.46 -24.08 -22.49
C GLY A 13 -37.32 -24.75 -21.12
N VAL A 14 -38.07 -25.84 -20.93
CA VAL A 14 -38.10 -26.71 -19.75
C VAL A 14 -36.87 -27.62 -19.72
N GLY A 15 -36.26 -27.81 -18.55
CA GLY A 15 -35.11 -28.70 -18.37
C GLY A 15 -34.89 -29.12 -16.92
N THR A 16 -35.81 -29.91 -16.38
CA THR A 16 -35.68 -30.68 -15.14
C THR A 16 -34.81 -31.92 -15.34
N LEU A 17 -33.73 -32.07 -14.59
CA LEU A 17 -33.17 -33.38 -14.20
C LEU A 17 -32.56 -33.26 -12.79
N GLY A 18 -33.16 -33.97 -11.84
CA GLY A 18 -32.59 -34.24 -10.53
C GLY A 18 -31.95 -35.64 -10.51
N PHE A 19 -30.91 -35.79 -9.68
CA PHE A 19 -30.40 -37.06 -9.13
C PHE A 19 -29.71 -36.66 -7.80
N SER A 20 -30.36 -36.89 -6.66
CA SER A 20 -30.28 -38.09 -5.80
C SER A 20 -28.99 -38.19 -5.01
N CYS A 21 -29.12 -37.97 -3.70
CA CYS A 21 -28.18 -38.41 -2.67
C CYS A 21 -28.25 -39.94 -2.55
N ASP A 22 -27.12 -40.59 -2.25
CA ASP A 22 -27.07 -41.77 -1.39
C ASP A 22 -25.64 -42.05 -0.93
N ASP A 23 -25.57 -42.53 0.30
CA ASP A 23 -24.41 -42.79 1.16
C ASP A 23 -23.47 -43.89 0.65
N ALA A 24 -22.17 -43.76 0.96
CA ALA A 24 -21.31 -44.92 1.19
C ALA A 24 -20.14 -44.59 2.14
N VAL A 25 -20.09 -45.35 3.23
CA VAL A 25 -19.13 -45.32 4.33
C VAL A 25 -17.91 -46.23 4.03
N GLY A 26 -16.70 -45.67 4.17
CA GLY A 26 -15.46 -46.31 4.68
C GLY A 26 -14.57 -47.12 3.70
N PRO A 27 -13.35 -47.53 4.10
CA PRO A 27 -12.42 -46.93 5.07
C PRO A 27 -10.96 -46.75 4.54
N ASN A 28 -10.23 -45.91 5.29
CA ASN A 28 -8.79 -45.78 5.53
C ASN A 28 -7.82 -46.83 4.93
N LEU A 29 -6.71 -46.37 4.32
CA LEU A 29 -5.32 -46.86 4.43
C LEU A 29 -4.45 -46.34 3.25
N TYR A 30 -3.59 -45.35 3.47
CA TYR A 30 -2.13 -45.48 3.23
C TYR A 30 -1.39 -44.18 3.60
N SER A 31 -0.49 -44.35 4.56
CA SER A 31 0.64 -43.49 4.93
C SER A 31 1.62 -43.32 3.77
N GLY A 32 2.19 -42.12 3.62
CA GLY A 32 3.32 -41.88 2.71
C GLY A 32 3.79 -40.42 2.68
N GLU A 33 4.66 -40.08 3.64
CA GLU A 33 5.85 -39.24 3.51
C GLU A 33 5.77 -37.96 2.65
N SER A 34 5.84 -36.78 3.28
CA SER A 34 7.12 -36.09 3.56
C SER A 34 7.85 -35.61 2.30
N THR A 35 7.50 -34.41 1.84
CA THR A 35 8.45 -33.31 1.56
C THR A 35 7.65 -32.02 1.36
N ARG A 36 7.34 -31.33 2.47
CA ARG A 36 6.81 -29.96 2.41
C ARG A 36 8.00 -29.02 2.44
N ALA A 37 8.53 -28.70 1.26
CA ALA A 37 9.50 -27.62 1.10
C ALA A 37 8.83 -26.28 1.48
N PRO A 38 9.49 -25.39 2.24
CA PRO A 38 8.98 -24.06 2.49
C PRO A 38 9.13 -23.21 1.22
N VAL A 39 8.03 -22.97 0.50
CA VAL A 39 7.94 -21.89 -0.49
C VAL A 39 7.78 -20.60 0.28
N ASN A 40 8.88 -20.12 0.86
CA ASN A 40 8.99 -18.75 1.34
C ASN A 40 10.48 -18.37 1.45
N GLN A 41 11.08 -18.01 0.31
CA GLN A 41 12.29 -17.17 0.18
C GLN A 41 12.73 -17.12 -1.29
N ARG A 42 11.95 -16.47 -2.17
CA ARG A 42 12.45 -16.11 -3.51
C ARG A 42 11.68 -15.00 -4.22
N TRP A 43 11.29 -13.94 -3.52
CA TRP A 43 10.76 -12.71 -4.15
C TRP A 43 11.09 -11.44 -3.35
N GLN A 44 12.34 -11.27 -2.90
CA GLN A 44 12.78 -10.00 -2.30
C GLN A 44 14.05 -9.40 -2.91
N GLU A 45 14.58 -9.92 -4.03
CA GLU A 45 15.76 -9.32 -4.67
C GLU A 45 15.58 -9.27 -6.20
N ALA A 46 14.94 -8.19 -6.67
CA ALA A 46 14.88 -7.67 -8.04
C ALA A 46 13.67 -6.71 -8.08
N VAL A 47 13.73 -5.40 -8.29
CA VAL A 47 14.72 -4.49 -8.86
C VAL A 47 14.40 -3.14 -8.22
N VAL A 48 15.27 -2.61 -7.35
CA VAL A 48 15.29 -1.17 -7.08
C VAL A 48 16.06 -0.57 -8.24
N GLU A 49 15.33 -0.28 -9.32
CA GLU A 49 15.83 0.61 -10.36
C GLU A 49 16.00 1.97 -9.69
N LYS A 50 17.26 2.33 -9.47
CA LYS A 50 17.67 3.65 -9.04
C LYS A 50 17.02 4.68 -9.98
N PRO A 51 16.28 5.67 -9.48
CA PRO A 51 16.01 6.84 -10.30
C PRO A 51 17.37 7.52 -10.53
N SER A 52 17.75 7.63 -11.80
CA SER A 52 18.89 8.39 -12.26
C SER A 52 18.65 9.87 -11.94
N GLU A 53 19.06 10.29 -10.74
CA GLU A 53 19.37 11.69 -10.45
C GLU A 53 20.67 12.04 -11.18
N GLU A 54 20.57 12.67 -12.34
CA GLU A 54 21.51 13.69 -12.84
C GLU A 54 21.00 14.19 -14.20
N ILE A 55 19.99 15.07 -14.16
CA ILE A 55 19.86 16.12 -15.17
C ILE A 55 19.82 17.44 -14.40
N LEU A 56 21.01 17.86 -13.99
CA LEU A 56 21.35 19.27 -13.79
C LEU A 56 21.29 19.93 -15.17
N THR A 57 20.13 20.45 -15.56
CA THR A 57 20.13 21.60 -16.47
C THR A 57 20.32 22.81 -15.57
N GLN A 58 21.59 23.13 -15.38
CA GLN A 58 22.03 24.44 -14.94
C GLN A 58 21.31 25.51 -15.75
N GLU A 59 20.79 26.47 -15.00
CA GLU A 59 20.60 27.86 -15.36
C GLU A 59 21.57 28.31 -16.46
N GLU A 60 21.06 28.46 -17.67
CA GLU A 60 21.57 29.47 -18.60
C GLU A 60 20.49 30.56 -18.68
N ASP A 61 20.49 31.42 -17.66
CA ASP A 61 20.04 32.80 -17.79
C ASP A 61 21.02 33.53 -18.73
N GLU A 62 21.04 33.17 -20.01
CA GLU A 62 21.58 34.04 -21.04
C GLU A 62 20.50 35.05 -21.41
N ALA A 63 20.55 36.17 -20.68
CA ALA A 63 20.07 37.46 -21.16
C ALA A 63 20.84 37.80 -22.44
N GLY A 64 20.42 37.21 -23.57
CA GLY A 64 20.77 37.63 -24.91
C GLY A 64 20.10 38.96 -25.22
N ASP A 65 20.60 40.03 -24.61
CA ASP A 65 20.47 41.39 -25.10
C ASP A 65 21.26 41.51 -26.41
N ASP A 66 20.78 40.84 -27.46
CA ASP A 66 21.13 41.16 -28.84
C ASP A 66 20.31 42.40 -29.24
N SER A 67 20.59 43.49 -28.54
CA SER A 67 20.53 44.82 -29.11
C SER A 67 21.38 44.81 -30.37
N ILE A 68 20.75 44.52 -31.51
CA ILE A 68 21.29 44.83 -32.84
C ILE A 68 21.50 46.35 -32.85
N LYS A 69 22.69 46.77 -32.41
CA LYS A 69 23.25 48.08 -32.71
C LYS A 69 23.45 48.10 -34.22
N ILE A 70 22.40 48.50 -34.94
CA ILE A 70 22.56 49.07 -36.27
C ILE A 70 23.39 50.34 -36.06
N VAL A 71 24.71 50.19 -36.11
CA VAL A 71 25.63 51.29 -36.33
C VAL A 71 25.29 51.79 -37.73
N ILE A 72 24.45 52.82 -37.77
CA ILE A 72 24.33 53.69 -38.93
C ILE A 72 25.76 54.19 -39.18
N HIS A 73 26.44 53.60 -40.16
CA HIS A 73 27.61 54.21 -40.75
C HIS A 73 27.12 55.51 -41.38
N GLN A 74 27.27 56.60 -40.62
CA GLN A 74 27.44 57.92 -41.23
C GLN A 74 28.62 57.77 -42.18
N MET A 75 28.32 57.74 -43.48
CA MET A 75 29.32 58.04 -44.48
C MET A 75 29.63 59.52 -44.34
N ASP A 76 30.51 59.83 -43.40
CA ASP A 76 31.34 61.02 -43.47
C ASP A 76 32.16 60.86 -44.74
N ALA A 77 31.76 61.59 -45.78
CA ALA A 77 32.59 61.85 -46.94
C ALA A 77 33.78 62.68 -46.43
N LYS A 78 34.83 61.99 -45.98
CA LYS A 78 36.15 62.57 -45.81
C LYS A 78 36.77 62.71 -47.19
N ASP A 79 37.09 63.95 -47.48
CA ASP A 79 38.06 64.38 -48.47
C ASP A 79 39.31 63.50 -48.38
N GLU A 80 39.63 62.84 -49.49
CA GLU A 80 41.01 62.48 -49.81
C GLU A 80 41.33 63.17 -51.14
N ASP A 81 41.95 64.34 -50.97
CA ASP A 81 42.90 64.89 -51.91
C ASP A 81 43.99 63.84 -52.18
N GLU A 82 43.98 63.23 -53.36
CA GLU A 82 45.20 62.70 -53.97
C GLU A 82 45.59 63.56 -55.16
N VAL A 83 46.49 64.49 -54.82
CA VAL A 83 47.43 65.20 -55.68
C VAL A 83 48.22 64.15 -56.47
N GLY A 84 47.88 64.00 -57.74
CA GLY A 84 48.62 63.22 -58.74
C GLY A 84 49.35 64.14 -59.69
N GLU A 85 50.50 64.61 -59.24
CA GLU A 85 51.75 64.95 -59.95
C GLU A 85 51.69 65.61 -61.34
N GLU A 86 52.27 66.80 -61.35
CA GLU A 86 52.87 67.53 -62.46
C GLU A 86 53.67 66.63 -63.42
N GLU A 87 53.32 66.65 -64.72
CA GLU A 87 54.33 66.54 -65.79
C GLU A 87 54.44 67.88 -66.50
N MET A 88 55.37 68.69 -66.00
CA MET A 88 56.03 69.75 -66.74
C MET A 88 56.76 69.15 -67.95
N MET A 89 56.35 69.50 -69.17
CA MET A 89 57.25 69.43 -70.32
C MET A 89 58.03 70.74 -70.44
N ASP A 90 59.15 70.79 -69.72
CA ASP A 90 60.32 71.61 -70.03
C ASP A 90 61.09 70.93 -71.16
N LEU A 91 61.05 71.48 -72.37
CA LEU A 91 62.12 71.31 -73.35
C LEU A 91 62.23 72.55 -74.24
N GLY A 92 63.23 73.37 -73.92
CA GLY A 92 64.26 73.65 -74.92
C GLY A 92 64.03 74.86 -75.81
N ALA A 93 64.50 76.01 -75.31
CA ALA A 93 64.89 77.14 -76.11
C ALA A 93 65.78 76.72 -77.30
N LYS A 94 65.28 76.91 -78.52
CA LYS A 94 66.11 77.08 -79.71
C LYS A 94 65.76 78.43 -80.31
N ALA A 95 66.69 79.37 -80.13
CA ALA A 95 66.71 80.64 -80.82
C ALA A 95 66.68 80.40 -82.33
N HIS A 96 65.59 80.80 -82.98
CA HIS A 96 65.59 81.10 -84.40
C HIS A 96 65.23 82.59 -84.54
N THR A 97 66.19 83.34 -85.06
CA THR A 97 66.09 84.76 -85.43
C THR A 97 65.03 84.98 -86.51
N PRO A 98 64.45 86.19 -86.58
CA PRO A 98 63.12 86.46 -87.11
C PRO A 98 63.12 86.55 -88.64
N GLU A 99 62.25 85.76 -89.26
CA GLU A 99 61.89 85.94 -90.66
C GLU A 99 60.65 86.84 -90.72
N PHE A 100 60.93 88.11 -90.99
CA PHE A 100 60.06 89.15 -91.49
C PHE A 100 58.88 88.59 -92.30
N LEU A 101 57.66 88.68 -91.76
CA LEU A 101 56.40 88.45 -92.47
C LEU A 101 55.33 89.38 -91.90
N ASP A 102 54.58 89.96 -92.84
CA ASP A 102 53.79 91.17 -92.72
C ASP A 102 52.68 91.10 -91.65
N TYR A 103 52.51 92.20 -90.92
CA TYR A 103 51.28 92.50 -90.19
C TYR A 103 50.20 92.84 -91.22
N ASP A 104 49.41 91.84 -91.63
CA ASP A 104 48.06 92.11 -92.15
C ASP A 104 47.15 92.28 -90.93
N GLU A 105 46.81 93.53 -90.65
CA GLU A 105 45.75 93.90 -89.73
C GLU A 105 44.42 93.36 -90.32
N PRO A 106 43.80 92.35 -89.70
CA PRO A 106 42.64 91.69 -90.29
C PRO A 106 41.49 92.70 -90.41
N SER A 107 40.85 92.68 -91.58
CA SER A 107 39.64 93.45 -91.85
C SER A 107 38.56 93.14 -90.81
N GLU A 108 37.79 94.14 -90.35
CA GLU A 108 36.65 94.01 -89.42
C GLU A 108 35.67 92.88 -89.83
N VAL A 109 35.64 92.53 -91.12
CA VAL A 109 34.78 91.48 -91.69
C VAL A 109 35.28 90.06 -91.40
N GLU A 110 36.60 89.81 -91.32
CA GLU A 110 37.16 88.47 -91.01
C GLU A 110 37.00 88.12 -89.53
N VAL A 111 37.20 89.10 -88.65
CA VAL A 111 36.96 88.97 -87.20
C VAL A 111 35.49 88.66 -86.90
N GLU A 112 34.56 89.18 -87.70
CA GLU A 112 33.12 88.94 -87.52
C GLU A 112 32.70 87.54 -87.98
N VAL A 113 33.33 86.98 -89.02
CA VAL A 113 33.11 85.59 -89.47
C VAL A 113 33.66 84.59 -88.44
N GLU A 114 34.85 84.82 -87.89
CA GLU A 114 35.42 83.97 -86.83
C GLU A 114 34.55 83.95 -85.57
N LYS A 115 34.05 85.12 -85.14
CA LYS A 115 33.06 85.21 -84.04
C LYS A 115 31.78 84.44 -84.35
N GLN A 116 31.32 84.49 -85.60
CA GLN A 116 30.10 83.79 -86.02
C GLN A 116 30.29 82.26 -85.96
N GLU A 117 31.44 81.74 -86.40
CA GLU A 117 31.77 80.33 -86.27
C GLU A 117 31.93 79.89 -84.80
N GLU A 118 32.56 80.73 -83.96
CA GLU A 118 32.68 80.46 -82.53
C GLU A 118 31.30 80.42 -81.84
N LEU A 119 30.41 81.34 -82.20
CA LEU A 119 29.03 81.37 -81.72
C LEU A 119 28.27 80.12 -82.15
N GLU A 120 28.47 79.63 -83.38
CA GLU A 120 27.89 78.37 -83.84
C GLU A 120 28.45 77.15 -83.08
N ARG A 121 29.76 77.10 -82.84
CA ARG A 121 30.40 76.04 -82.03
C ARG A 121 29.84 76.02 -80.61
N LEU A 122 29.71 77.18 -79.98
CA LEU A 122 29.11 77.32 -78.64
C LEU A 122 27.63 76.94 -78.64
N ASN A 123 26.87 77.31 -79.67
CA ASN A 123 25.47 76.95 -79.80
C ASN A 123 25.30 75.43 -79.94
N ASN A 124 26.12 74.79 -80.78
CA ASN A 124 26.16 73.33 -80.92
C ASN A 124 26.56 72.62 -79.62
N ARG A 125 27.52 73.17 -78.86
CA ARG A 125 27.90 72.65 -77.54
C ARG A 125 26.76 72.77 -76.53
N ASN A 126 26.08 73.92 -76.49
CA ASN A 126 24.93 74.14 -75.63
C ASN A 126 23.78 73.17 -75.96
N GLU A 127 23.52 72.91 -77.23
CA GLU A 127 22.47 71.95 -77.61
C GLU A 127 22.83 70.52 -77.19
N LYS A 128 24.09 70.10 -77.36
CA LYS A 128 24.58 68.81 -76.83
C LYS A 128 24.42 68.72 -75.31
N LEU A 129 24.74 69.79 -74.58
CA LEU A 129 24.56 69.84 -73.12
C LEU A 129 23.09 69.74 -72.73
N ARG A 130 22.19 70.41 -73.46
CA ARG A 130 20.73 70.32 -73.23
C ARG A 130 20.20 68.91 -73.47
N VAL A 131 20.69 68.19 -74.47
CA VAL A 131 20.33 66.77 -74.72
C VAL A 131 20.78 65.91 -73.55
N LYS A 132 22.06 65.98 -73.16
CA LYS A 132 22.58 65.20 -72.02
C LYS A 132 21.85 65.51 -70.72
N LEU A 133 21.51 66.77 -70.47
CA LEU A 133 20.73 67.17 -69.30
C LEU A 133 19.34 66.54 -69.30
N ARG A 134 18.68 66.46 -70.46
CA ARG A 134 17.40 65.76 -70.60
C ARG A 134 17.54 64.26 -70.32
N GLU A 135 18.57 63.61 -70.84
CA GLU A 135 18.84 62.18 -70.60
C GLU A 135 19.06 61.89 -69.11
N VAL A 136 19.96 62.64 -68.47
CA VAL A 136 20.24 62.52 -67.02
C VAL A 136 18.96 62.74 -66.20
N LYS A 137 18.12 63.71 -66.58
CA LYS A 137 16.84 63.97 -65.91
C LYS A 137 15.86 62.79 -66.03
N VAL A 138 15.80 62.13 -67.19
CA VAL A 138 14.97 60.93 -67.38
C VAL A 138 15.50 59.78 -66.53
N HIS A 139 16.80 59.52 -66.54
CA HIS A 139 17.43 58.50 -65.69
C HIS A 139 17.22 58.77 -64.20
N TYR A 140 17.39 60.01 -63.76
CA TYR A 140 17.13 60.43 -62.38
C TYR A 140 15.68 60.15 -61.97
N ASN A 141 14.71 60.50 -62.81
CA ASN A 141 13.30 60.24 -62.52
C ASN A 141 12.97 58.74 -62.46
N MET A 142 13.57 57.93 -63.35
CA MET A 142 13.41 56.47 -63.32
C MET A 142 14.04 55.85 -62.06
N ALA A 143 15.27 56.24 -61.72
CA ALA A 143 15.94 55.79 -60.51
C ALA A 143 15.14 56.18 -59.26
N ARG A 144 14.63 57.42 -59.21
CA ARG A 144 13.75 57.88 -58.13
C ARG A 144 12.49 57.01 -58.01
N GLY A 145 11.84 56.67 -59.13
CA GLY A 145 10.67 55.78 -59.15
C GLY A 145 10.99 54.35 -58.68
N ALA A 146 12.14 53.82 -59.10
CA ALA A 146 12.62 52.51 -58.65
C ALA A 146 12.90 52.51 -57.14
N ILE A 147 13.57 53.53 -56.61
CA ILE A 147 13.82 53.70 -55.17
C ILE A 147 12.50 53.75 -54.39
N ILE A 148 11.50 54.51 -54.85
CA ILE A 148 10.18 54.56 -54.19
C ILE A 148 9.50 53.17 -54.20
N SER A 149 9.56 52.45 -55.33
CA SER A 149 8.98 51.10 -55.45
C SER A 149 9.66 50.10 -54.51
N ILE A 150 11.00 50.13 -54.44
CA ILE A 150 11.80 49.30 -53.55
C ILE A 150 11.49 49.63 -52.09
N ASN A 151 11.47 50.90 -51.71
CA ASN A 151 11.13 51.32 -50.34
C ASN A 151 9.73 50.86 -49.93
N ARG A 152 8.74 50.93 -50.83
CA ARG A 152 7.40 50.39 -50.54
C ARG A 152 7.42 48.90 -50.27
N LYS A 153 8.14 48.12 -51.09
CA LYS A 153 8.28 46.66 -50.89
C LYS A 153 9.02 46.34 -49.59
N TRP A 154 10.08 47.10 -49.28
CA TRP A 154 10.82 47.00 -48.03
C TRP A 154 9.91 47.22 -46.83
N SER A 155 9.17 48.33 -46.79
CA SER A 155 8.23 48.61 -45.69
C SER A 155 7.14 47.55 -45.53
N GLN A 156 6.69 46.94 -46.63
CA GLN A 156 5.73 45.82 -46.58
C GLN A 156 6.36 44.57 -45.95
N ALA A 157 7.56 44.18 -46.39
CA ALA A 157 8.28 43.05 -45.83
C ALA A 157 8.59 43.25 -44.34
N GLU A 158 9.00 44.46 -43.95
CA GLU A 158 9.29 44.84 -42.58
C GLU A 158 8.04 44.77 -41.68
N ALA A 159 6.87 45.16 -42.19
CA ALA A 159 5.61 45.03 -41.47
C ALA A 159 5.18 43.58 -41.31
N GLU A 160 5.38 42.74 -42.34
CA GLU A 160 5.10 41.30 -42.25
C GLU A 160 6.06 40.60 -41.26
N LEU A 161 7.34 40.98 -41.22
CA LEU A 161 8.29 40.47 -40.23
C LEU A 161 7.83 40.78 -38.80
N ARG A 162 7.46 42.04 -38.51
CA ARG A 162 6.92 42.43 -37.20
C ARG A 162 5.67 41.64 -36.80
N LYS A 163 4.78 41.33 -37.75
CA LYS A 163 3.60 40.49 -37.47
C LYS A 163 4.01 39.07 -37.10
N LYS A 164 5.00 38.51 -37.79
CA LYS A 164 5.52 37.17 -37.52
C LYS A 164 6.26 37.08 -36.20
N ASP A 165 7.02 38.11 -35.83
CA ASP A 165 7.68 38.20 -34.53
C ASP A 165 6.63 38.22 -33.40
N ALA A 166 5.57 39.03 -33.52
CA ALA A 166 4.48 39.05 -32.55
C ALA A 166 3.71 37.73 -32.47
N GLU A 167 3.51 37.04 -33.60
CA GLU A 167 2.88 35.71 -33.63
C GLU A 167 3.77 34.66 -32.93
N MET A 168 5.08 34.70 -33.17
CA MET A 168 6.06 33.83 -32.54
C MET A 168 6.11 34.04 -31.02
N GLU A 169 6.19 35.28 -30.54
CA GLU A 169 6.16 35.61 -29.11
C GLU A 169 4.89 35.10 -28.43
N ARG A 170 3.72 35.29 -29.08
CA ARG A 170 2.44 34.79 -28.57
C ARG A 170 2.44 33.27 -28.43
N VAL A 171 2.89 32.55 -29.46
CA VAL A 171 2.94 31.07 -29.44
C VAL A 171 3.95 30.56 -28.42
N GLN A 172 5.11 31.21 -28.29
CA GLN A 172 6.11 30.86 -27.28
C GLN A 172 5.55 31.03 -25.86
N LYS A 173 4.80 32.10 -25.61
CA LYS A 173 4.12 32.31 -24.32
C LYS A 173 3.08 31.22 -24.05
N GLU A 174 2.24 30.89 -25.02
CA GLU A 174 1.24 29.81 -24.89
C GLU A 174 1.89 28.45 -24.63
N LEU A 175 3.03 28.17 -25.25
CA LEU A 175 3.79 26.93 -25.01
C LEU A 175 4.30 26.89 -23.56
N LYS A 176 4.89 27.99 -23.07
CA LYS A 176 5.37 28.10 -21.69
C LYS A 176 4.23 27.91 -20.68
N ASP A 177 3.08 28.57 -20.91
CA ASP A 177 1.91 28.46 -20.05
C ASP A 177 1.37 27.02 -20.02
N ARG A 178 1.32 26.33 -21.17
CA ARG A 178 0.92 24.92 -21.24
C ARG A 178 1.92 23.97 -20.58
N CYS A 179 3.22 24.20 -20.72
CA CYS A 179 4.24 23.44 -20.02
C CYS A 179 4.08 23.55 -18.50
N ASN A 180 3.88 24.77 -17.98
CA ASN A 180 3.64 25.00 -16.56
C ASN A 180 2.35 24.30 -16.09
N GLN A 181 1.27 24.40 -16.86
CA GLN A 181 0.01 23.71 -16.54
C GLN A 181 0.19 22.19 -16.47
N LEU A 182 0.89 21.60 -17.44
CA LEU A 182 1.18 20.17 -17.46
C LEU A 182 2.04 19.75 -16.27
N HIS A 183 3.04 20.55 -15.92
CA HIS A 183 3.89 20.32 -14.76
C HIS A 183 3.07 20.34 -13.46
N ASP A 184 2.20 21.34 -13.26
CA ASP A 184 1.32 21.43 -12.11
C ASP A 184 0.34 20.26 -12.02
N MET A 185 -0.24 19.84 -13.15
CA MET A 185 -1.12 18.68 -13.20
C MET A 185 -0.37 17.38 -12.87
N SER A 186 0.86 17.23 -13.38
CA SER A 186 1.71 16.08 -13.08
C SER A 186 2.06 16.02 -11.59
N ASN A 187 2.45 17.15 -11.00
CA ASN A 187 2.75 17.25 -9.57
C ASN A 187 1.54 16.91 -8.69
N LYS A 188 0.34 17.40 -9.06
CA LYS A 188 -0.91 17.05 -8.37
C LYS A 188 -1.19 15.55 -8.42
N LEU A 189 -1.06 14.93 -9.60
CA LEU A 189 -1.26 13.50 -9.75
C LEU A 189 -0.25 12.69 -8.91
N VAL A 190 1.01 13.09 -8.90
CA VAL A 190 2.05 12.45 -8.06
C VAL A 190 1.69 12.55 -6.58
N ALA A 191 1.25 13.73 -6.11
CA ALA A 191 0.86 13.92 -4.72
C ALA A 191 -0.38 13.08 -4.32
N GLU A 192 -1.39 12.99 -5.20
CA GLU A 192 -2.57 12.15 -4.99
C GLU A 192 -2.20 10.66 -4.93
N LEU A 193 -1.34 10.19 -5.85
CA LEU A 193 -0.86 8.81 -5.85
C LEU A 193 -0.05 8.48 -4.59
N GLN A 194 0.85 9.39 -4.17
CA GLN A 194 1.64 9.21 -2.95
C GLN A 194 0.75 9.18 -1.71
N SER A 195 -0.22 10.09 -1.61
CA SER A 195 -1.18 10.13 -0.51
C SER A 195 -2.01 8.83 -0.44
N GLY A 196 -2.55 8.38 -1.58
CA GLY A 196 -3.29 7.10 -1.66
C GLY A 196 -2.41 5.90 -1.29
N GLN A 197 -1.15 5.90 -1.72
CA GLN A 197 -0.19 4.85 -1.37
C GLN A 197 0.11 4.84 0.14
N MET A 198 0.22 6.00 0.79
CA MET A 198 0.43 6.08 2.24
C MET A 198 -0.75 5.48 3.02
N VAL A 199 -1.99 5.81 2.63
CA VAL A 199 -3.20 5.26 3.26
C VAL A 199 -3.26 3.74 3.13
N ASN A 200 -3.02 3.23 1.92
CA ASN A 200 -2.99 1.78 1.67
C ASN A 200 -1.89 1.09 2.48
N ASN A 201 -0.70 1.69 2.56
CA ASN A 201 0.40 1.15 3.36
C ASN A 201 0.07 1.10 4.85
N GLU A 202 -0.60 2.13 5.38
CA GLU A 202 -1.07 2.15 6.76
C GLU A 202 -2.05 1.01 7.04
N GLU A 203 -3.01 0.77 6.15
CA GLU A 203 -3.96 -0.34 6.26
C GLU A 203 -3.26 -1.70 6.17
N ILE A 204 -2.30 -1.86 5.26
CA ILE A 204 -1.49 -3.07 5.14
C ILE A 204 -0.73 -3.35 6.44
N VAL A 205 -0.16 -2.32 7.08
CA VAL A 205 0.53 -2.47 8.37
C VAL A 205 -0.46 -2.91 9.45
N LYS A 206 -1.64 -2.27 9.56
CA LYS A 206 -2.69 -2.65 10.52
C LYS A 206 -3.12 -4.10 10.33
N LEU A 207 -3.44 -4.51 9.11
CA LEU A 207 -3.85 -5.89 8.80
C LEU A 207 -2.74 -6.89 9.11
N LYS A 208 -1.48 -6.58 8.78
CA LYS A 208 -0.33 -7.45 9.15
C LYS A 208 -0.19 -7.61 10.66
N THR A 209 -0.38 -6.53 11.43
CA THR A 209 -0.32 -6.62 12.90
C THR A 209 -1.42 -7.49 13.48
N GLU A 210 -2.65 -7.39 12.98
CA GLU A 210 -3.77 -8.25 13.40
C GLU A 210 -3.55 -9.71 12.99
N ILE A 211 -3.04 -9.96 11.78
CA ILE A 211 -2.65 -11.32 11.35
C ILE A 211 -1.63 -11.91 12.31
N ASN A 212 -0.58 -11.16 12.66
CA ASN A 212 0.45 -11.62 13.59
C ASN A 212 -0.12 -11.90 14.99
N LYS A 213 -1.04 -11.05 15.48
CA LYS A 213 -1.72 -11.22 16.76
C LYS A 213 -2.59 -12.50 16.77
N LEU A 214 -3.37 -12.72 15.70
CA LEU A 214 -4.20 -13.91 15.55
C LEU A 214 -3.36 -15.17 15.43
N GLN A 215 -2.26 -15.13 14.70
CA GLN A 215 -1.31 -16.25 14.62
C GLN A 215 -0.73 -16.59 15.99
N LEU A 216 -0.33 -15.59 16.78
CA LEU A 216 0.15 -15.79 18.14
C LEU A 216 -0.93 -16.44 19.02
N HIS A 217 -2.17 -15.95 18.94
CA HIS A 217 -3.30 -16.53 19.68
C HIS A 217 -3.56 -18.00 19.33
N ILE A 218 -3.55 -18.34 18.03
CA ILE A 218 -3.70 -19.73 17.57
C ILE A 218 -2.59 -20.61 18.16
N THR A 219 -1.33 -20.14 18.14
CA THR A 219 -0.23 -20.94 18.72
C THR A 219 -0.37 -21.14 20.22
N ALA A 220 -0.85 -20.13 20.95
CA ALA A 220 -1.09 -20.23 22.39
C ALA A 220 -2.23 -21.22 22.72
N GLU A 221 -3.34 -21.13 21.98
CA GLU A 221 -4.46 -22.07 22.14
C GLU A 221 -4.07 -23.50 21.77
N ASP A 222 -3.25 -23.70 20.74
CA ASP A 222 -2.73 -25.01 20.37
C ASP A 222 -1.89 -25.63 21.50
N VAL A 223 -1.04 -24.82 22.16
CA VAL A 223 -0.27 -25.27 23.33
C VAL A 223 -1.21 -25.61 24.49
N ARG A 224 -2.20 -24.77 24.77
CA ARG A 224 -3.19 -25.01 25.83
C ARG A 224 -3.98 -26.30 25.57
N LYS A 225 -4.41 -26.53 24.33
CA LYS A 225 -5.13 -27.74 23.93
C LYS A 225 -4.27 -28.99 24.12
N ARG A 226 -3.00 -28.96 23.72
CA ARG A 226 -2.07 -30.09 23.95
C ARG A 226 -1.87 -30.37 25.43
N HIS A 227 -1.74 -29.33 26.25
CA HIS A 227 -1.59 -29.48 27.69
C HIS A 227 -2.82 -30.15 28.32
N LEU A 228 -4.02 -29.64 28.02
CA LEU A 228 -5.26 -30.20 28.55
C LEU A 228 -5.51 -31.63 28.07
N GLN A 229 -5.16 -31.93 26.81
CA GLN A 229 -5.22 -33.29 26.28
C GLN A 229 -4.32 -34.24 27.09
N ALA A 230 -3.09 -33.84 27.41
CA ALA A 230 -2.17 -34.65 28.20
C ALA A 230 -2.68 -34.89 29.63
N GLU A 231 -3.33 -33.90 30.25
CA GLU A 231 -3.99 -34.08 31.54
C GLU A 231 -5.17 -35.04 31.48
N PHE A 232 -5.98 -34.95 30.42
CA PHE A 232 -7.10 -35.84 30.18
C PHE A 232 -6.64 -37.29 29.99
N ASP A 233 -5.62 -37.52 29.17
CA ASP A 233 -5.03 -38.85 28.94
C ASP A 233 -4.47 -39.44 30.25
N LYS A 234 -3.84 -38.60 31.09
CA LYS A 234 -3.37 -39.00 32.42
C LYS A 234 -4.52 -39.39 33.35
N ALA A 235 -5.61 -38.63 33.35
CA ALA A 235 -6.78 -38.94 34.17
C ALA A 235 -7.47 -40.24 33.72
N ILE A 236 -7.57 -40.49 32.41
CA ILE A 236 -8.06 -41.76 31.87
C ILE A 236 -7.19 -42.91 32.37
N PHE A 237 -5.87 -42.80 32.21
CA PHE A 237 -4.93 -43.84 32.65
C PHE A 237 -5.08 -44.13 34.15
N GLN A 238 -5.19 -43.10 34.98
CA GLN A 238 -5.42 -43.26 36.41
C GLN A 238 -6.76 -43.94 36.72
N GLY A 239 -7.82 -43.58 36.01
CA GLY A 239 -9.13 -44.22 36.13
C GLY A 239 -9.09 -45.71 35.81
N GLU A 240 -8.37 -46.10 34.75
CA GLU A 240 -8.17 -47.51 34.41
C GLU A 240 -7.39 -48.28 35.48
N VAL A 241 -6.33 -47.67 36.04
CA VAL A 241 -5.56 -48.29 37.13
C VAL A 241 -6.45 -48.50 38.36
N MET A 242 -7.20 -47.47 38.79
CA MET A 242 -8.14 -47.59 39.91
C MET A 242 -9.20 -48.65 39.65
N GLN A 243 -9.69 -48.77 38.42
CA GLN A 243 -10.68 -49.78 38.07
C GLN A 243 -10.12 -51.21 38.16
N ARG A 244 -8.86 -51.43 37.77
CA ARG A 244 -8.17 -52.72 37.96
C ARG A 244 -8.01 -53.03 39.45
N ASP A 245 -7.53 -52.06 40.24
CA ASP A 245 -7.35 -52.23 41.69
C ASP A 245 -8.66 -52.57 42.41
N LEU A 246 -9.77 -51.93 42.00
CA LEU A 246 -11.10 -52.26 42.54
C LEU A 246 -11.52 -53.70 42.23
N GLN A 247 -11.25 -54.20 41.01
CA GLN A 247 -11.56 -55.58 40.64
C GLN A 247 -10.74 -56.57 41.47
N ASP A 248 -9.45 -56.31 41.65
CA ASP A 248 -8.55 -57.15 42.46
C ASP A 248 -9.00 -57.21 43.93
N LEU A 249 -9.37 -56.07 44.51
CA LEU A 249 -9.91 -56.01 45.88
C LEU A 249 -11.25 -56.75 46.00
N GLN A 250 -12.14 -56.65 45.02
CA GLN A 250 -13.41 -57.39 45.01
C GLN A 250 -13.18 -58.90 44.96
N ILE A 251 -12.23 -59.37 44.15
CA ILE A 251 -11.84 -60.79 44.07
C ILE A 251 -11.28 -61.25 45.42
N ALA A 252 -10.37 -60.48 46.02
CA ALA A 252 -9.78 -60.78 47.33
C ALA A 252 -10.85 -60.83 48.44
N LEU A 253 -11.77 -59.87 48.45
CA LEU A 253 -12.88 -59.84 49.40
C LEU A 253 -13.75 -61.10 49.26
N LYS A 254 -14.20 -61.46 48.05
CA LYS A 254 -14.97 -62.69 47.81
C LYS A 254 -14.21 -63.95 48.25
N PHE A 255 -12.93 -64.03 47.95
CA PHE A 255 -12.08 -65.14 48.37
C PHE A 255 -12.01 -65.26 49.90
N THR A 256 -11.76 -64.15 50.61
CA THR A 256 -11.75 -64.16 52.09
C THR A 256 -13.12 -64.49 52.68
N GLY A 257 -14.21 -64.01 52.09
CA GLY A 257 -15.58 -64.34 52.48
C GLY A 257 -15.86 -65.84 52.40
N THR A 258 -15.60 -66.47 51.25
CA THR A 258 -15.77 -67.93 51.10
C THR A 258 -14.89 -68.73 52.05
N ARG A 259 -13.69 -68.22 52.39
CA ARG A 259 -12.80 -68.86 53.36
C ARG A 259 -13.37 -68.79 54.78
N LEU A 260 -13.91 -67.63 55.18
CA LEU A 260 -14.58 -67.43 56.46
C LEU A 260 -15.81 -68.32 56.58
N GLU A 261 -16.66 -68.39 55.55
CA GLU A 261 -17.82 -69.28 55.51
C GLU A 261 -17.41 -70.74 55.78
N ARG A 262 -16.36 -71.23 55.11
CA ARG A 262 -15.82 -72.58 55.37
C ARG A 262 -15.33 -72.76 56.81
N PHE A 263 -14.67 -71.75 57.39
CA PHE A 263 -14.23 -71.80 58.79
C PHE A 263 -15.42 -71.85 59.74
N ILE A 264 -16.44 -71.02 59.52
CA ILE A 264 -17.68 -71.04 60.30
C ILE A 264 -18.33 -72.42 60.21
N SER A 265 -18.47 -72.99 59.00
CA SER A 265 -19.02 -74.34 58.83
C SER A 265 -18.21 -75.40 59.59
N LYS A 266 -16.88 -75.32 59.59
CA LYS A 266 -16.01 -76.23 60.37
C LYS A 266 -16.19 -76.07 61.87
N ILE A 267 -16.30 -74.84 62.37
CA ILE A 267 -16.54 -74.56 63.79
C ILE A 267 -17.90 -75.13 64.19
N VAL A 268 -18.96 -74.79 63.43
CA VAL A 268 -20.31 -75.31 63.64
C VAL A 268 -20.29 -76.84 63.68
N GLN A 269 -19.67 -77.48 62.68
CA GLN A 269 -19.56 -78.93 62.63
C GLN A 269 -18.81 -79.50 63.84
N ALA A 270 -17.63 -78.96 64.19
CA ALA A 270 -16.84 -79.42 65.33
C ALA A 270 -17.58 -79.28 66.67
N VAL A 271 -18.27 -78.15 66.90
CA VAL A 271 -19.07 -77.92 68.11
C VAL A 271 -20.21 -78.93 68.23
N TYR A 272 -20.95 -79.19 67.15
CA TYR A 272 -22.11 -80.10 67.18
C TYR A 272 -21.76 -81.59 66.98
N THR A 273 -20.48 -81.92 66.81
CA THR A 273 -19.99 -83.31 66.74
C THR A 273 -19.08 -83.70 67.90
N ALA A 274 -18.75 -82.75 68.79
CA ALA A 274 -17.94 -83.02 69.96
C ALA A 274 -18.70 -83.93 70.96
N PRO A 275 -18.04 -84.97 71.51
CA PRO A 275 -18.67 -85.89 72.43
C PRO A 275 -19.12 -85.17 73.71
N GLY A 276 -20.39 -85.33 74.08
CA GLY A 276 -21.01 -84.72 75.26
C GLY A 276 -21.88 -83.49 74.99
N ILE A 277 -21.88 -82.95 73.77
CA ILE A 277 -22.81 -81.88 73.36
C ILE A 277 -24.07 -82.53 72.78
N VAL A 278 -25.22 -82.29 73.40
CA VAL A 278 -26.53 -82.67 72.84
C VAL A 278 -26.76 -81.81 71.60
N GLN A 279 -26.84 -82.45 70.44
CA GLN A 279 -27.17 -81.77 69.19
C GLN A 279 -28.54 -81.09 69.39
N PRO A 280 -28.68 -79.77 69.18
CA PRO A 280 -29.94 -79.08 69.38
C PRO A 280 -30.93 -79.61 68.33
N THR A 281 -31.83 -80.50 68.76
CA THR A 281 -32.88 -81.06 67.90
C THR A 281 -34.04 -80.07 67.68
N THR A 282 -34.04 -78.97 68.43
CA THR A 282 -34.99 -77.87 68.30
C THR A 282 -34.37 -76.79 67.42
N GLN A 283 -34.95 -76.56 66.24
CA GLN A 283 -34.74 -75.32 65.51
C GLN A 283 -35.17 -74.17 66.44
N ILE A 284 -34.22 -73.37 66.91
CA ILE A 284 -34.52 -72.07 67.50
C ILE A 284 -34.92 -71.20 66.31
N THR A 285 -36.20 -70.91 66.19
CA THR A 285 -36.73 -70.02 65.15
C THR A 285 -36.43 -68.57 65.50
N ASP A 286 -36.40 -67.68 64.51
CA ASP A 286 -36.26 -66.24 64.77
C ASP A 286 -37.33 -65.76 65.77
N GLU A 287 -38.53 -66.37 65.74
CA GLU A 287 -39.59 -66.14 66.71
C GLU A 287 -39.17 -66.47 68.15
N ASP A 288 -38.57 -67.64 68.38
CA ASP A 288 -38.09 -68.04 69.71
C ASP A 288 -36.99 -67.08 70.23
N THR A 289 -36.13 -66.58 69.33
CA THR A 289 -35.11 -65.59 69.72
C THR A 289 -35.70 -64.24 70.07
N LEU A 290 -36.68 -63.79 69.28
CA LEU A 290 -37.41 -62.55 69.52
C LEU A 290 -38.23 -62.63 70.80
N GLU A 291 -38.90 -63.76 71.05
CA GLU A 291 -39.63 -64.04 72.30
C GLU A 291 -38.68 -64.01 73.50
N MET A 292 -37.48 -64.59 73.39
CA MET A 292 -36.49 -64.56 74.46
C MET A 292 -35.96 -63.14 74.73
N PHE A 293 -35.68 -62.35 73.69
CA PHE A 293 -35.29 -60.94 73.86
C PHE A 293 -36.40 -60.12 74.49
N GLN A 294 -37.65 -60.33 74.07
CA GLN A 294 -38.82 -59.68 74.62
C GLN A 294 -39.03 -60.06 76.09
N THR A 295 -38.88 -61.35 76.43
CA THR A 295 -38.97 -61.86 77.81
C THR A 295 -37.91 -61.23 78.71
N ILE A 296 -36.66 -61.13 78.25
CA ILE A 296 -35.58 -60.47 79.01
C ILE A 296 -35.88 -58.98 79.23
N LEU A 297 -36.45 -58.30 78.22
CA LEU A 297 -36.86 -56.91 78.35
C LEU A 297 -38.00 -56.79 79.37
N ASP A 298 -39.02 -57.62 79.28
CA ASP A 298 -40.18 -57.60 80.18
C ASP A 298 -39.79 -57.95 81.62
N ASP A 299 -38.89 -58.91 81.83
CA ASP A 299 -38.31 -59.25 83.13
C ASP A 299 -37.56 -58.05 83.73
N ARG A 300 -36.73 -57.38 82.92
CA ARG A 300 -36.01 -56.16 83.35
C ARG A 300 -36.97 -55.02 83.67
N LEU A 301 -38.04 -54.83 82.90
CA LEU A 301 -39.08 -53.83 83.15
C LEU A 301 -39.85 -54.14 84.44
N THR A 302 -40.18 -55.41 84.67
CA THR A 302 -40.89 -55.86 85.86
C THR A 302 -40.02 -55.70 87.10
N PHE A 303 -38.74 -56.08 87.01
CA PHE A 303 -37.77 -55.91 88.09
C PHE A 303 -37.56 -54.43 88.45
N HIS A 304 -37.44 -53.55 87.45
CA HIS A 304 -37.33 -52.11 87.67
C HIS A 304 -38.57 -51.53 88.36
N ARG A 305 -39.77 -51.98 87.97
CA ARG A 305 -41.03 -51.62 88.63
C ARG A 305 -41.07 -52.07 90.08
N MET A 306 -40.68 -53.32 90.37
CA MET A 306 -40.61 -53.82 91.76
C MET A 306 -39.64 -53.01 92.62
N LEU A 307 -38.47 -52.64 92.08
CA LEU A 307 -37.53 -51.77 92.79
C LEU A 307 -38.14 -50.39 93.06
N THR A 308 -38.87 -49.84 92.10
CA THR A 308 -39.57 -48.55 92.24
C THR A 308 -40.67 -48.62 93.30
N GLU A 309 -41.50 -49.67 93.29
CA GLU A 309 -42.59 -49.89 94.25
C GLU A 309 -42.09 -50.16 95.68
N SER A 310 -40.92 -50.79 95.82
CA SER A 310 -40.26 -51.01 97.11
C SER A 310 -39.52 -49.78 97.65
N GLY A 311 -39.65 -48.62 96.98
CA GLY A 311 -39.06 -47.36 97.42
C GLY A 311 -37.54 -47.26 97.21
N ILE A 312 -36.95 -48.20 96.47
CA ILE A 312 -35.54 -48.19 96.13
C ILE A 312 -35.38 -47.24 94.93
N PRO A 313 -34.58 -46.17 95.04
CA PRO A 313 -34.41 -45.22 93.93
C PRO A 313 -33.67 -45.90 92.78
N VAL A 314 -34.35 -46.08 91.65
CA VAL A 314 -33.80 -46.71 90.42
C VAL A 314 -33.69 -45.65 89.32
N PRO A 315 -32.57 -45.58 88.58
CA PRO A 315 -32.43 -44.66 87.44
C PRO A 315 -33.50 -44.91 86.36
N PRO A 316 -34.00 -43.88 85.66
CA PRO A 316 -35.01 -44.03 84.62
C PRO A 316 -34.51 -44.92 83.47
N LEU A 317 -35.29 -45.95 83.10
CA LEU A 317 -34.92 -46.97 82.12
C LEU A 317 -34.74 -46.44 80.69
N PHE A 318 -35.44 -45.36 80.36
CA PHE A 318 -35.31 -44.68 79.09
C PHE A 318 -34.59 -43.37 79.36
N GLY A 319 -33.28 -43.38 79.18
CA GLY A 319 -32.49 -42.15 79.18
C GLY A 319 -32.98 -41.24 78.06
N THR A 320 -33.49 -40.07 78.43
CA THR A 320 -33.47 -38.92 77.52
C THR A 320 -32.00 -38.67 77.14
N ILE A 321 -31.69 -38.86 75.85
CA ILE A 321 -30.66 -38.19 75.02
C ILE A 321 -29.88 -39.19 74.15
N PHE A 322 -30.10 -39.09 72.84
CA PHE A 322 -29.01 -38.85 71.90
C PHE A 322 -29.45 -37.70 70.98
N ASN A 323 -28.98 -36.49 71.30
CA ASN A 323 -29.13 -35.29 70.50
C ASN A 323 -27.71 -34.92 70.03
N PRO A 324 -27.31 -35.20 68.77
CA PRO A 324 -25.92 -35.19 68.35
C PRO A 324 -25.49 -33.83 67.79
N GLU A 325 -25.72 -32.72 68.52
CA GLU A 325 -25.31 -31.39 68.04
C GLU A 325 -24.30 -30.66 68.92
N THR A 326 -23.78 -31.25 70.00
CA THR A 326 -22.75 -30.58 70.80
C THR A 326 -21.65 -31.52 71.28
N SER A 327 -20.77 -31.95 70.38
CA SER A 327 -19.36 -32.27 70.72
C SER A 327 -18.56 -32.78 69.51
N CYS A 328 -18.03 -31.87 68.68
CA CYS A 328 -16.67 -31.95 68.11
C CYS A 328 -16.40 -30.75 67.16
N LEU A 329 -16.18 -29.56 67.73
CA LEU A 329 -15.48 -28.47 67.05
C LEU A 329 -14.14 -28.25 67.74
N SER A 330 -13.20 -29.16 67.52
CA SER A 330 -11.76 -28.90 67.69
C SER A 330 -10.98 -30.05 67.05
N SER A 331 -10.83 -30.00 65.73
CA SER A 331 -9.69 -30.52 64.97
C SER A 331 -10.09 -30.65 63.50
N LYS A 332 -9.75 -29.62 62.71
CA LYS A 332 -9.40 -29.62 61.27
C LYS A 332 -9.43 -28.18 60.73
N GLN A 333 -8.53 -27.34 61.24
CA GLN A 333 -7.89 -26.33 60.43
C GLN A 333 -6.70 -27.00 59.76
N CYS A 334 -6.87 -27.48 58.54
CA CYS A 334 -5.80 -27.78 57.58
C CYS A 334 -6.45 -28.06 56.22
N LEU A 335 -6.05 -27.28 55.21
CA LEU A 335 -6.26 -27.47 53.77
C LEU A 335 -7.60 -27.03 53.16
N LEU A 336 -7.73 -25.70 53.00
CA LEU A 336 -8.38 -25.07 51.86
C LEU A 336 -7.50 -23.88 51.47
N ASN A 337 -6.63 -24.08 50.47
CA ASN A 337 -5.92 -22.97 49.82
C ASN A 337 -6.90 -22.27 48.86
N PRO A 338 -6.95 -20.93 48.83
CA PRO A 338 -7.72 -20.21 47.83
C PRO A 338 -7.00 -20.26 46.47
N VAL A 339 -7.79 -20.49 45.42
CA VAL A 339 -7.41 -20.27 44.02
C VAL A 339 -7.17 -18.77 43.80
N PRO A 340 -6.06 -18.33 43.19
CA PRO A 340 -5.87 -16.93 42.87
C PRO A 340 -6.73 -16.52 41.65
N ASP A 341 -7.38 -15.37 41.78
CA ASP A 341 -8.16 -14.70 40.73
C ASP A 341 -7.31 -14.43 39.47
N PRO A 342 -7.85 -14.65 38.24
CA PRO A 342 -7.14 -14.39 36.99
C PRO A 342 -7.23 -12.92 36.51
N ALA A 343 -7.49 -11.95 37.40
CA ALA A 343 -7.73 -10.55 37.01
C ALA A 343 -6.52 -9.61 37.21
N ASN A 344 -5.30 -10.14 37.24
CA ASN A 344 -4.10 -9.31 37.31
C ASN A 344 -2.93 -9.96 36.54
N PHE A 345 -3.02 -9.89 35.20
CA PHE A 345 -1.88 -9.91 34.28
C PHE A 345 -2.22 -9.14 33.02
#